data_AF-A0A918DGE9-F1
#
_entry.id   AF-A0A918DGE9-F1
#
_cell.length_a   1.000
_cell.length_b   1.000
_cell.length_c   1.000
_cell.angle_alpha   90.00
_cell.angle_beta   90.00
_cell.angle_gamma   90.00
#
_symmetry.space_group_name_H-M   'P 1'
#
loop_
_entity.id
_entity.type
_entity.pdbx_description
1 polymer ?
#
loop_
_entity_poly.entity_id
_entity_poly.type
_entity_poly.pdbx_seq_one_letter_code
_entity_poly.pdbx_strand_id
1 'polypeptide(L)'
;MQWIKSTSIYQEWQANKRLQWMVVAIAGIIFLSLAKSCSDSLNEQGMALQNQVNLTGRLEQAANAPFDPAQLELSASQLNALTSSLPSAPSSSVAEAKALADIDVLVAKYIKRKRLNLIGSDQVVAGNQPLWSVRIDVAGQLAEEELINLLAFFDRSIGHRRIASLQYSPKTSNSINLVIDVLFKQASNE
;
A
#
# COMPACT_ATOMS: atom_id res chain seq x y z
N MET A 1 6.45 -40.87 53.98
CA MET A 1 7.24 -39.94 53.14
C MET A 1 8.77 -40.16 53.27
N GLN A 2 9.23 -41.41 53.45
CA GLN A 2 10.67 -41.76 53.55
C GLN A 2 11.24 -42.39 52.26
N TRP A 3 10.38 -42.78 51.31
CA TRP A 3 10.73 -43.49 50.09
C TRP A 3 11.38 -42.63 48.98
N ILE A 4 11.41 -41.29 49.14
CA ILE A 4 12.05 -40.38 48.18
C ILE A 4 13.56 -40.21 48.50
N LYS A 5 13.98 -40.53 49.73
CA LYS A 5 15.36 -40.32 50.19
C LYS A 5 16.33 -41.43 49.79
N SER A 6 15.83 -42.58 49.32
CA SER A 6 16.65 -43.77 48.99
C SER A 6 16.84 -44.01 47.50
N THR A 7 16.33 -43.13 46.63
CA THR A 7 16.53 -43.22 45.18
C THR A 7 17.92 -42.71 44.81
N SER A 8 18.64 -43.40 43.92
CA SER A 8 20.00 -43.02 43.47
C SER A 8 20.09 -41.56 43.00
N ILE A 9 19.03 -41.05 42.38
CA ILE A 9 18.88 -39.66 41.94
C ILE A 9 18.97 -38.67 43.10
N TYR A 10 18.39 -38.99 44.27
CA TYR A 10 18.42 -38.13 45.45
C TYR A 10 19.81 -38.09 46.09
N GLN A 11 20.51 -39.22 46.08
CA GLN A 11 21.88 -39.34 46.60
C GLN A 11 22.89 -38.62 45.68
N GLU A 12 22.76 -38.74 44.35
CA GLU A 12 23.56 -37.98 43.38
C GLU A 12 23.29 -36.47 43.46
N TRP A 13 22.04 -36.08 43.71
CA TRP A 13 21.65 -34.68 43.91
C TRP A 13 22.24 -34.07 45.19
N GLN A 14 22.28 -34.82 46.30
CA GLN A 14 22.84 -34.32 47.56
C GLN A 14 24.37 -34.28 47.55
N ALA A 15 25.03 -35.19 46.82
CA ALA A 15 26.48 -35.25 46.69
C ALA A 15 27.07 -34.15 45.81
N ASN A 16 26.31 -33.64 44.83
CA ASN A 16 26.85 -32.77 43.78
C ASN A 16 26.33 -31.33 43.86
N LYS A 17 27.00 -30.49 44.67
CA LYS A 17 26.64 -29.05 44.85
C LYS A 17 26.51 -28.28 43.53
N ARG A 18 27.29 -28.63 42.49
CA ARG A 18 27.21 -27.99 41.17
C ARG A 18 25.87 -28.23 40.48
N LEU A 19 25.32 -29.44 40.60
CA LEU A 19 24.05 -29.82 39.99
C LEU A 19 22.87 -29.09 40.67
N GLN A 20 22.94 -28.89 41.98
CA GLN A 20 21.96 -28.08 42.73
C GLN A 20 21.92 -26.62 42.24
N TRP A 21 23.10 -26.00 42.05
CA TRP A 21 23.19 -24.64 41.53
C TRP A 21 22.69 -24.51 40.08
N MET A 22 22.95 -25.51 39.22
CA MET A 22 22.39 -25.52 37.85
C MET A 22 20.86 -25.59 37.86
N VAL A 23 20.27 -26.46 38.69
CA VAL A 23 18.79 -26.58 38.78
C VAL A 23 18.16 -25.29 39.29
N VAL A 24 18.77 -24.63 40.28
CA VAL A 24 18.31 -23.32 40.76
C VAL A 24 18.41 -22.25 39.66
N ALA A 25 19.50 -22.23 38.89
CA ALA A 25 19.65 -21.30 37.78
C ALA A 25 18.59 -21.53 36.69
N ILE A 26 18.33 -22.79 36.32
CA ILE A 26 17.29 -23.14 35.34
C ILE A 26 15.90 -22.76 35.85
N ALA A 27 15.58 -23.05 37.12
CA ALA A 27 14.32 -22.66 37.74
C ALA A 27 14.14 -21.13 37.75
N GLY A 28 15.23 -20.38 38.02
CA GLY A 28 15.24 -18.93 37.96
C GLY A 28 14.97 -18.39 36.56
N ILE A 29 15.59 -18.97 35.52
CA ILE A 29 15.35 -18.60 34.12
C ILE A 29 13.89 -18.87 33.74
N ILE A 30 13.35 -20.04 34.06
CA ILE A 30 11.94 -20.40 33.76
C ILE A 30 10.98 -19.41 34.44
N PHE A 31 11.23 -19.07 35.71
CA PHE A 31 10.41 -18.12 36.45
C PHE A 31 10.44 -16.72 35.80
N LEU A 32 11.63 -16.23 35.41
CA LEU A 32 11.77 -14.96 34.70
C LEU A 32 11.09 -14.98 33.32
N SER A 33 11.19 -16.08 32.57
CA SER A 33 10.51 -16.24 31.28
C SER A 33 8.99 -16.22 31.41
N LEU A 34 8.43 -16.87 32.45
CA LEU A 34 7.00 -16.84 32.72
C LEU A 34 6.53 -15.45 33.14
N ALA A 35 7.27 -14.78 34.02
CA ALA A 35 6.97 -13.40 34.43
C ALA A 35 6.98 -12.45 33.22
N LYS A 36 8.00 -12.58 32.35
CA LYS A 36 8.08 -11.82 31.10
C LYS A 36 6.92 -12.12 30.16
N SER A 37 6.58 -13.40 29.94
CA SER A 37 5.47 -13.78 29.07
C SER A 37 4.12 -13.24 29.56
N CYS A 38 3.90 -13.22 30.87
CA CYS A 38 2.70 -12.63 31.46
C CYS A 38 2.67 -11.11 31.24
N SER A 39 3.80 -10.43 31.45
CA SER A 39 3.95 -8.99 31.19
C SER A 39 3.73 -8.62 29.72
N ASP A 40 4.32 -9.40 28.81
CA ASP A 40 4.19 -9.17 27.36
C ASP A 40 2.72 -9.38 26.93
N SER A 41 2.04 -10.41 27.44
CA SER A 41 0.61 -10.65 27.17
C SER A 41 -0.31 -9.54 27.68
N LEU A 42 -0.02 -8.97 28.87
CA LEU A 42 -0.80 -7.84 29.40
C LEU A 42 -0.60 -6.58 28.57
N ASN A 43 0.63 -6.32 28.11
CA ASN A 43 0.91 -5.19 27.23
C ASN A 43 0.22 -5.33 25.86
N GLU A 44 0.25 -6.52 25.27
CA GLU A 44 -0.45 -6.79 24.00
C GLU A 44 -1.96 -6.59 24.14
N GLN A 45 -2.57 -7.08 25.23
CA GLN A 45 -4.00 -6.85 25.51
C GLN A 45 -4.30 -5.37 25.72
N GLY A 46 -3.43 -4.63 26.42
CA GLY A 46 -3.57 -3.19 26.62
C GLY A 46 -3.53 -2.40 25.30
N MET A 47 -2.60 -2.73 24.41
CA MET A 47 -2.51 -2.11 23.09
C MET A 47 -3.73 -2.43 22.21
N ALA A 48 -4.20 -3.68 22.23
CA ALA A 48 -5.39 -4.08 21.49
C ALA A 48 -6.65 -3.33 21.97
N LEU A 49 -6.81 -3.20 23.30
CA LEU A 49 -7.93 -2.49 23.91
C LEU A 49 -7.88 -0.98 23.57
N GLN A 50 -6.70 -0.36 23.62
CA GLN A 50 -6.52 1.04 23.27
C GLN A 50 -6.92 1.32 21.81
N ASN A 51 -6.55 0.43 20.89
CA ASN A 51 -6.94 0.54 19.49
C ASN A 51 -8.46 0.41 19.31
N GLN A 52 -9.09 -0.53 20.03
CA GLN A 52 -10.53 -0.71 20.00
C GLN A 52 -11.28 0.52 20.52
N VAL A 53 -10.83 1.10 21.64
CA VAL A 53 -11.40 2.33 22.22
C VAL A 53 -11.26 3.52 21.25
N ASN A 54 -10.11 3.63 20.56
CA ASN A 54 -9.90 4.68 19.57
C ASN A 54 -10.85 4.51 18.36
N LEU A 55 -11.04 3.28 17.87
CA LEU A 55 -11.98 3.00 16.80
C LEU A 55 -13.42 3.32 17.19
N THR A 56 -13.86 2.95 18.40
CA THR A 56 -15.20 3.30 18.88
C THR A 56 -15.37 4.81 19.04
N GLY A 57 -14.36 5.51 19.56
CA GLY A 57 -14.39 6.97 19.65
C GLY A 57 -14.49 7.65 18.28
N ARG A 58 -13.80 7.13 17.27
CA ARG A 58 -13.91 7.61 15.88
C ARG A 58 -15.29 7.33 15.27
N LEU A 59 -15.87 6.17 15.54
CA LEU A 59 -17.22 5.82 15.07
C LEU A 59 -18.29 6.69 15.74
N GLU A 60 -18.16 6.94 17.04
CA GLU A 60 -19.04 7.84 17.78
C GLU A 60 -18.93 9.28 17.28
N GLN A 61 -17.71 9.76 17.03
CA GLN A 61 -17.51 11.07 16.41
C GLN A 61 -18.09 11.15 15.00
N ALA A 62 -17.93 10.11 14.17
CA ALA A 62 -18.52 10.05 12.84
C ALA A 62 -20.05 9.97 12.88
N ALA A 63 -20.63 9.30 13.88
CA ALA A 63 -22.08 9.22 14.08
C ALA A 63 -22.69 10.54 14.59
N ASN A 64 -21.94 11.27 15.43
CA ASN A 64 -22.39 12.53 16.03
C ASN A 64 -22.02 13.77 15.22
N ALA A 65 -21.18 13.65 14.19
CA ALA A 65 -20.93 14.73 13.24
C ALA A 65 -22.12 14.84 12.28
N PRO A 66 -22.94 15.92 12.36
CA PRO A 66 -24.00 16.12 11.40
C PRO A 66 -23.39 16.24 10.00
N PHE A 67 -23.96 15.49 9.06
CA PHE A 67 -23.57 15.56 7.67
C PHE A 67 -23.77 16.99 7.15
N ASP A 68 -22.69 17.68 6.80
CA ASP A 68 -22.74 19.05 6.29
C ASP A 68 -23.09 19.02 4.79
N PRO A 69 -24.32 19.38 4.39
CA PRO A 69 -24.73 19.34 2.98
C PRO A 69 -23.89 20.31 2.12
N ALA A 70 -23.37 21.39 2.69
CA ALA A 70 -22.53 22.33 1.96
C ALA A 70 -21.18 21.71 1.56
N GLN A 71 -20.60 20.85 2.41
CA GLN A 71 -19.36 20.13 2.09
C GLN A 71 -19.59 19.07 1.00
N LEU A 72 -20.75 18.42 0.99
CA LEU A 72 -21.13 17.51 -0.10
C LEU A 72 -21.25 18.27 -1.42
N GLU A 73 -21.95 19.41 -1.45
CA GLU A 73 -22.10 20.22 -2.66
C GLU A 73 -20.76 20.75 -3.18
N LEU A 74 -19.87 21.19 -2.28
CA LEU A 74 -18.51 21.58 -2.64
C LEU A 74 -17.72 20.41 -3.22
N SER A 75 -17.82 19.22 -2.62
CA SER A 75 -17.13 18.02 -3.12
C SER A 75 -17.69 17.57 -4.48
N ALA A 76 -19.01 17.63 -4.66
CA ALA A 76 -19.68 17.29 -5.91
C ALA A 76 -19.33 18.28 -7.03
N SER A 77 -19.26 19.57 -6.74
CA SER A 77 -18.87 20.60 -7.72
C SER A 77 -17.40 20.46 -8.12
N GLN A 78 -16.50 20.18 -7.17
CA GLN A 78 -15.10 19.87 -7.46
C GLN A 78 -14.95 18.61 -8.31
N LEU A 79 -15.68 17.53 -7.97
CA LEU A 79 -15.65 16.28 -8.73
C LEU A 79 -16.15 16.52 -10.16
N ASN A 80 -17.24 17.25 -10.34
CA ASN A 80 -17.77 17.61 -11.66
C ASN A 80 -16.79 18.47 -12.47
N ALA A 81 -16.11 19.43 -11.83
CA ALA A 81 -15.10 20.24 -12.50
C ALA A 81 -13.95 19.36 -12.99
N LEU A 82 -13.46 18.44 -12.15
CA LEU A 82 -12.41 17.50 -12.52
C LEU A 82 -12.84 16.54 -13.64
N THR A 83 -14.03 15.93 -13.55
CA THR A 83 -14.51 14.98 -14.57
C THR A 83 -14.87 15.66 -15.89
N SER A 84 -15.31 16.92 -15.89
CA SER A 84 -15.63 17.67 -17.11
C SER A 84 -14.42 17.81 -18.05
N SER A 85 -13.21 17.92 -17.47
CA SER A 85 -11.95 18.05 -18.20
C SER A 85 -11.44 16.74 -18.81
N LEU A 86 -12.02 15.60 -18.46
CA LEU A 86 -11.55 14.30 -18.91
C LEU A 86 -11.85 14.06 -20.40
N PRO A 87 -10.91 13.45 -21.14
CA PRO A 87 -11.15 13.04 -22.51
C PRO A 87 -12.22 11.95 -22.58
N SER A 88 -13.04 11.96 -23.64
CA SER A 88 -14.10 10.96 -23.84
C SER A 88 -13.63 9.75 -24.65
N ALA A 89 -14.15 8.57 -24.31
CA ALA A 89 -14.04 7.34 -25.09
C ALA A 89 -15.36 6.53 -25.04
N PRO A 90 -15.90 6.08 -26.20
CA PRO A 90 -17.18 5.37 -26.26
C PRO A 90 -17.11 3.93 -25.74
N SER A 91 -15.96 3.28 -25.80
CA SER A 91 -15.75 1.92 -25.33
C SER A 91 -14.36 1.74 -24.71
N SER A 92 -14.18 0.66 -23.95
CA SER A 92 -12.89 0.29 -23.37
C SER A 92 -11.80 0.15 -24.43
N SER A 93 -12.09 -0.51 -25.56
CA SER A 93 -11.11 -0.70 -26.64
C SER A 93 -10.70 0.61 -27.30
N VAL A 94 -11.61 1.58 -27.44
CA VAL A 94 -11.26 2.92 -27.95
C VAL A 94 -10.45 3.70 -26.92
N ALA A 95 -10.77 3.55 -25.63
CA ALA A 95 -9.98 4.14 -24.54
C ALA A 95 -8.55 3.58 -24.55
N GLU A 96 -8.38 2.27 -24.70
CA GLU A 96 -7.09 1.57 -24.77
C GLU A 96 -6.25 2.06 -25.95
N ALA A 97 -6.83 2.06 -27.16
CA ALA A 97 -6.13 2.50 -28.36
C ALA A 97 -5.69 3.97 -28.25
N LYS A 98 -6.57 4.84 -27.73
CA LYS A 98 -6.27 6.26 -27.52
C LYS A 98 -5.21 6.47 -26.45
N ALA A 99 -5.28 5.74 -25.35
CA ALA A 99 -4.28 5.79 -24.29
C ALA A 99 -2.90 5.37 -24.81
N LEU A 100 -2.83 4.25 -25.55
CA LEU A 100 -1.57 3.77 -26.14
C LEU A 100 -0.98 4.79 -27.11
N ALA A 101 -1.79 5.36 -28.00
CA ALA A 101 -1.34 6.37 -28.94
C ALA A 101 -0.83 7.65 -28.24
N ASP A 102 -1.61 8.17 -27.28
CA ASP A 102 -1.26 9.36 -26.50
C ASP A 102 0.05 9.16 -25.73
N ILE A 103 0.19 8.04 -25.03
CA ILE A 103 1.39 7.71 -24.25
C ILE A 103 2.58 7.46 -25.17
N ASP A 104 2.38 6.76 -26.29
CA ASP A 104 3.47 6.49 -27.24
C ASP A 104 4.10 7.79 -27.76
N VAL A 105 3.27 8.78 -28.14
CA VAL A 105 3.71 10.09 -28.61
C VAL A 105 4.42 10.86 -27.50
N LEU A 106 3.87 10.86 -26.28
CA LEU A 106 4.43 11.57 -25.13
C LEU A 106 5.82 11.04 -24.77
N VAL A 107 5.94 9.71 -24.64
CA VAL A 107 7.18 9.08 -24.19
C VAL A 107 8.21 8.92 -25.31
N ALA A 108 7.79 8.99 -26.58
CA ALA A 108 8.68 8.88 -27.76
C ALA A 108 9.87 9.84 -27.70
N LYS A 109 9.64 11.04 -27.18
CA LYS A 109 10.64 12.10 -27.15
C LYS A 109 11.76 11.84 -26.14
N TYR A 110 11.47 11.08 -25.08
CA TYR A 110 12.36 10.94 -23.92
C TYR A 110 12.92 9.52 -23.77
N ILE A 111 12.10 8.50 -24.07
CA ILE A 111 12.45 7.09 -23.85
C ILE A 111 12.94 6.44 -25.15
N LYS A 112 14.23 6.10 -25.18
CA LYS A 112 14.86 5.31 -26.25
C LYS A 112 14.54 3.82 -26.07
N ARG A 113 14.46 3.08 -27.18
CA ARG A 113 14.16 1.63 -27.17
C ARG A 113 12.92 1.28 -26.35
N LYS A 114 11.92 2.17 -26.40
CA LYS A 114 10.67 2.04 -25.64
C LYS A 114 9.92 0.78 -26.06
N ARG A 115 9.25 0.17 -25.08
CA ARG A 115 8.30 -0.92 -25.24
C ARG A 115 7.06 -0.51 -24.44
N LEU A 116 5.92 -0.51 -25.09
CA LEU A 116 4.64 -0.22 -24.46
C LEU A 116 3.84 -1.51 -24.42
N ASN A 117 3.35 -1.85 -23.23
CA ASN A 117 2.45 -2.99 -23.03
C ASN A 117 1.17 -2.48 -22.37
N LEU A 118 0.03 -2.81 -22.96
CA LEU A 118 -1.26 -2.62 -22.30
C LEU A 118 -1.38 -3.65 -21.18
N ILE A 119 -1.56 -3.20 -19.94
CA ILE A 119 -1.81 -4.09 -18.80
C ILE A 119 -3.30 -4.46 -18.77
N GLY A 120 -4.17 -3.47 -18.95
CA GLY A 120 -5.61 -3.67 -19.00
C GLY A 120 -6.40 -2.36 -18.91
N SER A 121 -7.72 -2.49 -19.00
CA SER A 121 -8.66 -1.40 -18.75
C SER A 121 -9.74 -1.84 -17.77
N ASP A 122 -10.04 -0.98 -16.80
CA ASP A 122 -11.05 -1.18 -15.78
C ASP A 122 -12.10 -0.07 -15.86
N GLN A 123 -13.35 -0.42 -15.57
CA GLN A 123 -14.40 0.58 -15.40
C GLN A 123 -14.41 1.07 -13.94
N VAL A 124 -14.31 2.37 -13.76
CA VAL A 124 -14.37 3.03 -12.44
C VAL A 124 -15.56 3.97 -12.42
N VAL A 125 -16.29 4.04 -11.31
CA VAL A 125 -17.44 4.94 -11.16
C VAL A 125 -17.06 6.07 -10.23
N ALA A 126 -17.24 7.31 -10.70
CA ALA A 126 -17.04 8.53 -9.90
C ALA A 126 -18.38 9.28 -9.79
N GLY A 127 -19.01 9.21 -8.61
CA GLY A 127 -20.40 9.67 -8.46
C GLY A 127 -21.34 8.87 -9.35
N ASN A 128 -21.98 9.54 -10.32
CA ASN A 128 -22.86 8.91 -11.30
C ASN A 128 -22.21 8.75 -12.69
N GLN A 129 -20.92 9.07 -12.83
CA GLN A 129 -20.23 9.03 -14.13
C GLN A 129 -19.35 7.78 -14.23
N PRO A 130 -19.61 6.88 -15.19
CA PRO A 130 -18.70 5.79 -15.50
C PRO A 130 -17.47 6.32 -16.26
N LEU A 131 -16.30 5.88 -15.82
CA LEU A 131 -14.99 6.22 -16.36
C LEU A 131 -14.26 4.94 -16.77
N TRP A 132 -13.40 5.05 -17.78
CA TRP A 132 -12.44 4.03 -18.16
C TRP A 132 -11.08 4.38 -17.58
N SER A 133 -10.50 3.47 -16.80
CA SER A 133 -9.11 3.55 -16.35
C SER A 133 -8.28 2.58 -17.16
N VAL A 134 -7.36 3.10 -17.97
CA VAL A 134 -6.46 2.29 -18.80
C VAL A 134 -5.07 2.32 -18.19
N ARG A 135 -4.47 1.15 -17.99
CA ARG A 135 -3.13 1.00 -17.43
C ARG A 135 -2.14 0.52 -18.48
N ILE A 136 -1.04 1.24 -18.62
CA ILE A 136 0.01 0.98 -19.62
C ILE A 136 1.35 0.87 -18.90
N ASP A 137 2.08 -0.20 -19.19
CA ASP A 137 3.48 -0.39 -18.82
C ASP A 137 4.39 0.13 -19.93
N VAL A 138 5.37 0.94 -19.56
CA VAL A 138 6.35 1.55 -20.46
C VAL A 138 7.74 1.23 -19.94
N ALA A 139 8.50 0.47 -20.72
CA ALA A 139 9.88 0.11 -20.41
C ALA A 139 10.83 0.63 -21.48
N GLY A 140 12.02 1.09 -21.10
CA GLY A 140 13.02 1.53 -22.07
C GLY A 140 14.25 2.14 -21.42
N GLN A 141 14.91 3.03 -22.16
CA GLN A 141 16.09 3.76 -21.71
C GLN A 141 15.80 5.27 -21.69
N LEU A 142 16.08 5.91 -20.56
CA LEU A 142 15.88 7.34 -20.35
C LEU A 142 17.18 7.98 -19.91
N ALA A 143 17.60 9.05 -20.60
CA ALA A 143 18.75 9.83 -20.19
C ALA A 143 18.45 10.56 -18.87
N GLU A 144 19.45 10.70 -18.01
CA GLU A 144 19.29 11.29 -16.67
C GLU A 144 18.78 12.74 -16.74
N GLU A 145 19.26 13.51 -17.71
CA GLU A 145 18.82 14.88 -18.00
C GLU A 145 17.34 14.99 -18.44
N GLU A 146 16.74 13.90 -18.96
CA GLU A 146 15.37 13.89 -19.46
C GLU A 146 14.34 13.42 -18.42
N LEU A 147 14.79 12.93 -17.26
CA LEU A 147 13.89 12.42 -16.23
C LEU A 147 12.91 13.49 -15.74
N ILE A 148 13.42 14.68 -15.41
CA ILE A 148 12.58 15.77 -14.92
C ILE A 148 11.61 16.24 -16.00
N ASN A 149 12.06 16.32 -17.25
CA ASN A 149 11.22 16.68 -18.39
C ASN A 149 10.09 15.67 -18.61
N LEU A 150 10.37 14.37 -18.49
CA LEU A 150 9.36 13.33 -18.57
C LEU A 150 8.33 13.45 -17.44
N LEU A 151 8.78 13.64 -16.20
CA LEU A 151 7.90 13.74 -15.03
C LEU A 151 7.00 14.97 -15.09
N ALA A 152 7.44 16.06 -15.73
CA ALA A 152 6.63 17.27 -15.90
C ALA A 152 5.31 17.02 -16.66
N PHE A 153 5.23 15.99 -17.51
CA PHE A 153 3.97 15.61 -18.19
C PHE A 153 2.95 14.92 -17.29
N PHE A 154 3.35 14.54 -16.08
CA PHE A 154 2.48 13.89 -15.10
C PHE A 154 2.27 14.77 -13.87
N ASP A 155 2.63 16.06 -13.96
CA ASP A 155 2.35 17.02 -12.91
C ASP A 155 0.84 17.31 -12.79
N ARG A 156 0.43 17.91 -11.68
CA ARG A 156 -0.97 18.13 -11.26
C ARG A 156 -1.80 18.96 -12.24
N SER A 157 -1.18 19.56 -13.25
CA SER A 157 -1.87 20.28 -14.32
C SER A 157 -2.65 19.37 -15.27
N ILE A 158 -2.33 18.07 -15.33
CA ILE A 158 -2.97 17.08 -16.21
C ILE A 158 -3.75 16.06 -15.38
N GLY A 159 -5.04 16.35 -15.14
CA GLY A 159 -5.88 15.57 -14.22
C GLY A 159 -6.28 14.16 -14.68
N HIS A 160 -6.02 13.79 -15.94
CA HIS A 160 -6.44 12.50 -16.51
C HIS A 160 -5.32 11.47 -16.67
N ARG A 161 -4.10 11.78 -16.23
CA ARG A 161 -2.94 10.89 -16.34
C ARG A 161 -2.18 10.88 -15.03
N ARG A 162 -1.71 9.71 -14.60
CA ARG A 162 -0.83 9.61 -13.44
C ARG A 162 0.19 8.50 -13.61
N ILE A 163 1.29 8.64 -12.87
CA ILE A 163 2.26 7.57 -12.69
C ILE A 163 1.76 6.69 -11.53
N ALA A 164 1.45 5.44 -11.81
CA ALA A 164 1.09 4.45 -10.79
C ALA A 164 2.35 3.83 -10.15
N SER A 165 3.41 3.64 -10.93
CA SER A 165 4.71 3.13 -10.46
C SER A 165 5.82 3.63 -11.37
N LEU A 166 6.99 3.91 -10.78
CA LEU A 166 8.20 4.32 -11.48
C LEU A 166 9.39 3.59 -10.88
N GLN A 167 10.15 2.91 -11.74
CA GLN A 167 11.45 2.37 -11.40
C GLN A 167 12.49 2.94 -12.37
N TYR A 168 13.46 3.67 -11.85
CA TYR A 168 14.54 4.25 -12.64
C TYR A 168 15.90 3.81 -12.10
N SER A 169 16.79 3.39 -12.99
CA SER A 169 18.15 2.96 -12.65
C SER A 169 19.17 3.75 -13.46
N PRO A 170 19.61 4.92 -12.95
CA PRO A 170 20.64 5.71 -13.61
C PRO A 170 22.01 4.99 -13.52
N LYS A 171 22.90 5.25 -14.49
CA LYS A 171 24.33 4.85 -14.53
C LYS A 171 24.65 3.40 -14.91
N THR A 172 23.80 2.42 -14.63
CA THR A 172 24.04 1.01 -15.04
C THR A 172 23.61 0.77 -16.49
N SER A 173 22.35 1.08 -16.79
CA SER A 173 21.72 0.85 -18.10
C SER A 173 20.85 2.02 -18.56
N ASN A 174 20.75 3.08 -17.73
CA ASN A 174 19.80 4.18 -17.89
C ASN A 174 18.38 3.66 -18.14
N SER A 175 18.01 2.56 -17.48
CA SER A 175 16.74 1.89 -17.71
C SER A 175 15.64 2.53 -16.88
N ILE A 176 14.48 2.67 -17.50
CA ILE A 176 13.24 3.09 -16.85
C ILE A 176 12.16 2.04 -17.08
N ASN A 177 11.38 1.79 -16.05
CA ASN A 177 10.07 1.14 -16.13
C ASN A 177 9.04 2.07 -15.47
N LEU A 178 7.95 2.34 -16.16
CA LEU A 178 6.91 3.27 -15.77
C LEU A 178 5.55 2.64 -16.02
N VAL A 179 4.71 2.60 -14.99
CA VAL A 179 3.29 2.24 -15.13
C VAL A 179 2.47 3.51 -15.07
N ILE A 180 1.70 3.75 -16.14
CA ILE A 180 0.86 4.94 -16.31
C ILE A 180 -0.60 4.52 -16.27
N ASP A 181 -1.40 5.22 -15.47
CA ASP A 181 -2.85 5.17 -15.53
C ASP A 181 -3.38 6.38 -16.30
N VAL A 182 -4.27 6.14 -17.26
CA VAL A 182 -4.98 7.17 -18.03
C VAL A 182 -6.48 7.01 -17.80
N LEU A 183 -7.17 8.13 -17.55
CA LEU A 183 -8.61 8.18 -17.33
C LEU A 183 -9.35 8.77 -18.52
N PHE A 184 -10.45 8.13 -18.91
CA PHE A 184 -11.40 8.63 -19.90
C PHE A 184 -12.80 8.63 -19.31
N LYS A 185 -13.62 9.62 -19.68
CA LYS A 185 -15.06 9.54 -19.46
C LYS A 185 -15.68 8.60 -20.49
N GLN A 186 -16.65 7.79 -20.07
CA GLN A 186 -17.45 7.01 -21.00
C GLN A 186 -18.35 7.98 -21.79
N ALA A 187 -18.25 7.97 -23.12
CA ALA A 187 -19.19 8.71 -23.94
C ALA A 187 -20.59 8.11 -23.75
N SER A 188 -21.61 8.95 -23.59
CA SER A 188 -22.99 8.48 -23.71
C SER A 188 -23.17 8.05 -25.17
N ASN A 189 -23.53 6.78 -25.39
CA ASN A 189 -23.94 6.33 -26.71
C ASN A 189 -25.32 6.96 -26.98
N GLU A 190 -25.34 8.10 -27.66
CA GLU A 190 -26.55 8.55 -28.37
C GLU A 190 -26.71 7.77 -29.68
#